data_AF-A0A348B749-F1
#
_entry.id   AF-A0A348B749-F1
#
_cell.length_a   1.000
_cell.length_b   1.000
_cell.length_c   1.000
_cell.angle_alpha   90.00
_cell.angle_beta   90.00
_cell.angle_gamma   90.00
#
_symmetry.space_group_name_H-M   'P 1'
#
loop_
_entity.id
_entity.type
_entity.pdbx_description
1 polymer ?
#
loop_
_entity_poly.entity_id
_entity_poly.type
_entity_poly.pdbx_seq_one_letter_code
_entity_poly.pdbx_strand_id
1 'polypeptide(L)'
;MIQEKVVRITAVYRDPGVLERIMGTLRRLWVDLEWMNAKVSGDTVEITMKLKESKNQKLAILNLSKTVDIERVEVLENDTSQESETLMGRLPIYKRVTAYEWGDEVG
;
A
#
# COMPACT_ATOMS: atom_id res chain seq x y z
N MET A 1 -17.68 -4.84 11.29
CA MET A 1 -17.15 -4.88 9.92
C MET A 1 -15.72 -4.39 10.01
N ILE A 2 -14.75 -5.28 9.86
CA ILE A 2 -13.32 -4.95 9.93
C ILE A 2 -12.91 -4.61 8.51
N GLN A 3 -12.78 -3.33 8.17
CA GLN A 3 -12.31 -2.93 6.84
C GLN A 3 -10.78 -2.97 6.84
N GLU A 4 -10.25 -4.17 6.63
CA GLU A 4 -8.83 -4.36 6.35
C GLU A 4 -8.49 -3.64 5.04
N LYS A 5 -7.50 -2.73 5.07
CA LYS A 5 -7.07 -1.99 3.89
C LYS A 5 -5.70 -2.48 3.44
N VAL A 6 -5.65 -2.96 2.20
CA VAL A 6 -4.40 -3.30 1.53
C VAL A 6 -3.98 -2.10 0.70
N VAL A 7 -2.69 -1.77 0.76
CA VAL A 7 -2.11 -0.63 0.05
C VAL A 7 -0.95 -1.15 -0.79
N ARG A 8 -0.92 -0.73 -2.06
CA ARG A 8 0.21 -0.96 -2.96
C ARG A 8 0.91 0.37 -3.24
N ILE A 9 2.20 0.41 -2.97
CA ILE A 9 3.04 1.58 -3.17
C ILE A 9 4.01 1.27 -4.31
N THR A 10 4.07 2.15 -5.29
CA THR A 10 5.11 2.16 -6.32
C THR A 10 6.08 3.28 -6.00
N ALA A 11 7.35 2.93 -5.80
CA ALA A 11 8.42 3.87 -5.47
C ALA A 11 9.68 3.60 -6.30
N VAL A 12 10.48 4.64 -6.50
CA VAL A 12 11.80 4.53 -7.13
C VAL A 12 12.79 3.96 -6.12
N TYR A 13 13.39 2.82 -6.42
CA TYR A 13 14.33 2.14 -5.54
C TYR A 13 15.75 2.68 -5.73
N ARG A 14 15.97 3.92 -5.27
CA ARG A 14 17.32 4.53 -5.29
C ARG A 14 18.20 4.05 -4.14
N ASP A 15 17.60 3.89 -2.97
CA ASP A 15 18.31 3.55 -1.73
C ASP A 15 17.43 2.72 -0.78
N PRO A 16 18.03 1.91 0.11
CA PRO A 16 17.27 1.13 1.10
C PRO A 16 16.41 1.98 2.04
N GLY A 17 16.73 3.27 2.22
CA GLY A 17 16.01 4.21 3.07
C GLY A 17 14.61 4.56 2.55
N VAL A 18 14.22 4.15 1.34
CA VAL A 18 12.82 4.20 0.88
C VAL A 18 11.89 3.45 1.86
N LEU A 19 12.30 2.26 2.30
CA LEU A 19 11.51 1.47 3.27
C LEU A 19 11.42 2.16 4.63
N GLU A 20 12.52 2.77 5.10
CA GLU A 20 12.55 3.49 6.37
C GLU A 20 11.64 4.73 6.35
N ARG A 21 11.61 5.48 5.25
CA ARG A 21 10.71 6.63 5.08
C ARG A 21 9.23 6.22 5.12
N ILE A 22 8.89 5.10 4.48
CA ILE A 22 7.54 4.55 4.51
C ILE A 22 7.15 4.15 5.93
N MET A 23 8.00 3.36 6.61
CA MET A 23 7.73 2.91 7.97
C MET A 23 7.70 4.06 8.97
N GLY A 24 8.58 5.06 8.83
CA GLY A 24 8.59 6.27 9.65
C GLY A 24 7.32 7.09 9.51
N THR A 25 6.80 7.22 8.29
CA THR A 25 5.54 7.93 8.02
C THR A 25 4.34 7.26 8.69
N LEU A 26 4.25 5.92 8.59
CA LEU A 26 3.21 5.12 9.25
C LEU A 26 3.32 5.23 10.78
N ARG A 27 4.53 5.06 11.32
CA ARG A 27 4.77 5.06 12.77
C ARG A 27 4.46 6.42 13.41
N ARG A 28 4.74 7.52 12.71
CA ARG A 28 4.41 8.89 13.13
C ARG A 28 2.91 9.09 13.38
N LEU A 29 2.07 8.40 12.61
CA LEU A 29 0.62 8.49 12.70
C LEU A 29 -0.02 7.35 13.48
N TRP A 30 0.80 6.52 14.15
CA TRP A 30 0.35 5.35 14.92
C TRP A 30 -0.49 4.39 14.07
N VAL A 31 -0.10 4.23 12.80
CA VAL A 31 -0.69 3.23 11.91
C VAL A 31 0.16 1.97 11.99
N ASP A 32 -0.42 0.90 12.51
CA ASP A 32 0.23 -0.39 12.61
C ASP A 32 0.11 -1.18 11.30
N LEU A 33 1.11 -2.01 11.05
CA LEU A 33 1.20 -2.88 9.91
C LEU A 33 0.98 -4.34 10.34
N GLU A 34 0.30 -5.12 9.52
CA GLU A 34 0.13 -6.56 9.76
C GLU A 34 1.14 -7.38 8.98
N TRP A 35 1.33 -7.06 7.70
CA TRP A 35 2.36 -7.65 6.86
C TRP A 35 2.77 -6.69 5.74
N MET A 36 4.01 -6.85 5.28
CA MET A 36 4.60 -6.13 4.15
C MET A 36 5.25 -7.13 3.21
N ASN A 37 5.10 -6.91 1.91
CA ASN A 37 5.88 -7.56 0.88
C ASN A 37 6.45 -6.50 -0.04
N ALA A 38 7.75 -6.54 -0.29
CA ALA A 38 8.42 -5.66 -1.21
C ALA A 38 9.00 -6.48 -2.37
N LYS A 39 8.59 -6.15 -3.59
CA LYS A 39 9.10 -6.73 -4.81
C LYS A 39 9.89 -5.66 -5.57
N VAL A 40 11.18 -5.91 -5.78
CA VAL A 40 12.03 -5.04 -6.58
C VAL A 40 11.97 -5.49 -8.04
N SER A 41 11.76 -4.56 -8.95
CA SER A 41 11.70 -4.79 -10.39
C SER A 41 12.56 -3.74 -11.11
N GLY A 42 13.87 -4.01 -11.22
CA GLY A 42 14.82 -3.04 -11.76
C GLY A 42 14.95 -1.83 -10.84
N ASP A 43 14.64 -0.65 -11.35
CA ASP A 43 14.76 0.63 -10.63
C ASP A 43 13.53 0.98 -9.78
N THR A 44 12.48 0.16 -9.80
CA THR A 44 11.25 0.38 -9.04
C THR A 44 11.07 -0.69 -7.98
N VAL A 45 10.45 -0.29 -6.86
CA VAL A 45 9.99 -1.19 -5.82
C VAL A 45 8.48 -1.09 -5.70
N GLU A 46 7.83 -2.24 -5.76
CA GLU A 46 6.41 -2.41 -5.49
C GLU A 46 6.25 -2.97 -4.08
N ILE A 47 5.69 -2.17 -3.18
CA ILE A 47 5.46 -2.57 -1.79
C ILE A 47 3.97 -2.77 -1.60
N THR A 48 3.58 -4.00 -1.31
CA THR A 48 2.22 -4.34 -0.92
C THR A 48 2.18 -4.53 0.59
N MET A 49 1.26 -3.85 1.27
CA MET A 49 1.15 -3.93 2.71
C MET A 49 -0.30 -3.96 3.18
N LYS A 50 -0.54 -4.61 4.32
CA LYS A 50 -1.82 -4.59 5.01
C LYS A 50 -1.73 -3.71 6.25
N LEU A 51 -2.55 -2.66 6.29
CA LEU A 51 -2.63 -1.72 7.40
C LEU A 51 -3.72 -2.15 8.37
N LYS A 52 -3.43 -2.15 9.67
CA LYS A 52 -4.45 -2.31 10.71
C LYS A 52 -5.33 -1.08 10.78
N GLU A 53 -6.60 -1.29 11.08
CA GLU A 53 -7.60 -0.22 11.17
C GLU A 53 -7.17 0.86 12.18
N SER A 54 -7.15 2.12 11.72
CA SER A 54 -6.84 3.25 12.58
C SER A 54 -7.53 4.51 12.05
N LYS A 55 -7.83 5.44 12.96
CA LYS A 55 -8.45 6.74 12.61
C LYS A 55 -7.58 7.57 11.67
N ASN A 56 -6.27 7.34 11.67
CA ASN A 56 -5.29 8.12 10.92
C ASN A 56 -4.89 7.49 9.58
N GLN A 57 -5.49 6.37 9.18
CA GLN A 57 -5.13 5.66 7.95
C GLN A 57 -5.19 6.54 6.70
N LYS A 58 -6.29 7.31 6.52
CA LYS A 58 -6.44 8.19 5.35
C LYS A 58 -5.33 9.24 5.29
N LEU A 59 -4.98 9.83 6.44
CA LEU A 59 -3.90 10.80 6.54
C LEU A 59 -2.53 10.15 6.29
N ALA A 60 -2.35 8.89 6.69
CA ALA A 60 -1.12 8.15 6.44
C ALA A 60 -0.92 7.85 4.96
N ILE A 61 -1.97 7.40 4.27
CA ILE A 61 -1.96 7.16 2.82
C ILE A 61 -1.63 8.47 2.07
N LEU A 62 -2.25 9.58 2.48
CA LEU A 62 -1.98 10.90 1.89
C LEU A 62 -0.56 11.40 2.13
N ASN A 63 0.01 11.13 3.31
CA ASN A 63 1.40 11.50 3.60
C ASN A 63 2.38 10.60 2.83
N LEU A 64 2.06 9.33 2.64
CA LEU A 64 2.86 8.42 1.82
C LEU A 64 2.88 8.89 0.37
N SER A 65 1.76 9.28 -0.23
CA SER A 65 1.75 9.78 -1.62
C SER A 65 2.51 11.10 -1.82
N LYS A 66 2.82 11.82 -0.74
CA LYS A 66 3.66 13.03 -0.74
C LYS A 66 5.12 12.78 -0.37
N THR A 67 5.49 11.53 -0.07
CA THR A 67 6.85 11.19 0.33
C THR A 67 7.76 11.17 -0.89
N VAL A 68 8.97 11.68 -0.74
CA VAL A 68 9.98 11.67 -1.81
C VAL A 68 10.27 10.22 -2.21
N ASP A 69 10.48 10.02 -3.52
CA ASP A 69 10.72 8.71 -4.15
C ASP A 69 9.48 7.81 -4.24
N ILE A 70 8.34 8.20 -3.66
CA ILE A 70 7.06 7.51 -3.87
C ILE A 70 6.35 8.14 -5.06
N GLU A 71 6.07 7.33 -6.09
CA GLU A 71 5.39 7.80 -7.29
C GLU A 71 3.88 7.70 -7.14
N ARG A 72 3.41 6.56 -6.61
CA ARG A 72 1.97 6.26 -6.54
C ARG A 72 1.65 5.38 -5.35
N VAL A 73 0.52 5.67 -4.71
CA VAL A 73 -0.06 4.86 -3.63
C VAL A 73 -1.46 4.45 -4.02
N GLU A 74 -1.73 3.16 -4.09
CA GLU A 74 -3.01 2.59 -4.48
C GLU A 74 -3.66 1.89 -3.30
N VAL A 75 -4.92 2.21 -3.04
CA VAL A 75 -5.76 1.49 -2.08
C VAL A 75 -6.45 0.35 -2.83
N LEU A 76 -6.23 -0.84 -2.31
CA LEU A 76 -6.72 -2.10 -2.82
C LEU A 76 -7.83 -2.60 -1.91
N GLU A 77 -8.99 -2.90 -2.48
CA GLU A 77 -10.06 -3.63 -1.78
C GLU A 77 -10.13 -5.05 -2.32
N ASN A 78 -10.53 -5.98 -1.44
CA ASN A 78 -10.69 -7.37 -1.81
C ASN A 78 -11.91 -7.49 -2.73
N ASP A 79 -11.69 -7.89 -3.97
CA ASP A 79 -12.77 -8.11 -4.92
C ASP A 79 -13.28 -9.54 -4.76
N THR A 80 -14.31 -9.72 -3.93
CA THR A 80 -15.01 -11.01 -3.77
C THR A 80 -15.69 -11.48 -5.06
N SER A 81 -15.67 -10.68 -6.13
CA SER A 81 -16.31 -10.99 -7.42
C SER A 81 -15.37 -11.73 -8.39
N GLN A 82 -14.06 -11.68 -8.16
CA GLN A 82 -13.06 -12.39 -8.95
C GLN A 82 -12.33 -13.36 -8.03
N GLU A 83 -12.96 -14.47 -7.71
CA GLU A 83 -12.31 -15.57 -7.01
C GLU A 83 -11.67 -16.48 -8.06
N SER A 84 -10.33 -16.50 -8.12
CA SER A 84 -9.63 -17.49 -8.95
C SER A 84 -9.32 -18.70 -8.08
N GLU A 85 -10.10 -19.79 -8.26
CA GLU A 85 -9.79 -21.08 -7.66
C GLU A 85 -8.49 -21.61 -8.27
N THR A 86 -7.42 -21.56 -7.49
CA THR A 86 -6.16 -22.22 -7.82
C THR A 86 -6.01 -23.46 -6.91
N LEU A 87 -5.35 -24.50 -7.40
CA LEU A 87 -5.11 -25.78 -6.69
C LEU A 87 -4.46 -25.66 -5.30
N MET A 88 -3.99 -24.47 -4.92
CA MET A 88 -3.25 -24.18 -3.70
C MET A 88 -4.03 -23.36 -2.65
N GLY A 89 -5.32 -23.07 -2.90
CA GLY A 89 -6.20 -22.32 -1.98
C GLY A 89 -6.70 -20.98 -2.55
N ARG A 90 -7.59 -20.32 -1.80
CA ARG A 90 -8.20 -19.03 -2.18
C ARG A 90 -7.15 -17.92 -2.10
N LEU A 91 -6.74 -17.39 -3.26
CA LEU A 91 -5.93 -16.18 -3.32
C LEU A 91 -6.85 -14.96 -3.43
N PRO A 92 -6.78 -13.99 -2.49
CA PRO A 92 -7.56 -12.77 -2.60
C PRO A 92 -7.11 -11.99 -3.83
N ILE A 93 -8.04 -11.71 -4.74
CA ILE A 93 -7.82 -10.81 -5.86
C ILE A 93 -8.17 -9.41 -5.40
N TYR A 94 -7.18 -8.52 -5.47
CA TYR A 94 -7.33 -7.15 -5.05
C TYR A 94 -7.67 -6.26 -6.23
N LYS A 95 -8.76 -5.51 -6.13
CA LYS A 95 -9.14 -4.49 -7.10
C LYS A 95 -8.71 -3.12 -6.59
N ARG A 96 -8.19 -2.30 -7.51
CA ARG A 96 -7.84 -0.90 -7.25
C ARG A 96 -9.12 -0.09 -7.07
N VAL A 97 -9.22 0.61 -5.95
CA VAL A 97 -10.37 1.48 -5.65
C VAL A 97 -9.99 2.96 -5.75
N THR A 98 -8.79 3.31 -5.31
CA THR A 98 -8.32 4.70 -5.33
C THR A 98 -6.82 4.73 -5.51
N ALA A 99 -6.30 5.63 -6.34
CA ALA A 99 -4.87 5.94 -6.38
C ALA A 99 -4.62 7.36 -5.86
N TYR A 100 -3.44 7.57 -5.30
CA TYR A 100 -2.96 8.86 -4.85
C TYR A 100 -1.58 9.10 -5.45
N GLU A 101 -1.42 10.26 -6.10
CA GLU A 101 -0.15 10.72 -6.69
C GLU A 101 0.10 12.14 -6.20
N TRP A 102 1.28 12.39 -5.59
CA TRP A 102 1.67 13.71 -5.07
C TRP A 102 0.67 14.40 -4.13
N GLY A 103 -0.18 13.62 -3.46
CA GLY A 103 -1.19 14.14 -2.53
C GLY A 103 -2.56 14.43 -3.15
N ASP A 104 -2.71 14.22 -4.45
CA ASP A 104 -3.99 14.31 -5.14
C ASP A 104 -4.59 12.92 -5.33
N GLU A 105 -5.92 12.83 -5.29
CA GLU A 105 -6.65 11.61 -5.56
C GLU A 105 -6.80 11.43 -7.08
N VAL A 106 -6.26 10.34 -7.60
CA VAL A 106 -6.28 9.99 -9.03
C VAL A 106 -7.11 8.71 -9.16
N GLY A 107 -8.22 8.79 -9.89
CA GLY A 107 -9.21 7.70 -10.05
C GLY A 107 -8.71 6.54 -10.90
#